data_AF-A0A7F8R2E2-F1
#
_entry.id   AF-A0A7F8R2E2-F1
#
_cell.length_a   1.000
_cell.length_b   1.000
_cell.length_c   1.000
_cell.angle_alpha   90.00
_cell.angle_beta   90.00
_cell.angle_gamma   90.00
#
_symmetry.space_group_name_H-M   'P 1'
#
loop_
_entity.id
_entity.type
_entity.pdbx_description
1 polymer ?
#
loop_
_entity_poly.entity_id
_entity_poly.type
_entity_poly.pdbx_seq_one_letter_code
_entity_poly.pdbx_strand_id
1 'polypeptide(L)'
;MSLRTLPLLFLNLGGEMLYILDQRLRAQNIPADKARKDEWTEVDRKRVLNDIISTMFNRKFIEELFKPQELYSKKALRTVYDRLAHASIMRLNQASMDKNIGTPLSLYGGYTQ
;
A
#
# COMPACT_ATOMS: atom_id res chain seq x y z
N MET A 1 -26.65 6.41 -18.16
CA MET A 1 -26.15 5.60 -17.03
C MET A 1 -26.18 6.44 -15.76
N SER A 2 -26.29 5.82 -14.58
CA SER A 2 -26.31 6.56 -13.31
C SER A 2 -24.96 7.24 -13.06
N LEU A 3 -24.96 8.56 -12.86
CA LEU A 3 -23.75 9.39 -12.66
C LEU A 3 -23.22 9.35 -11.21
N ARG A 4 -23.84 8.56 -10.33
CA ARG A 4 -23.52 8.49 -8.89
C ARG A 4 -23.07 7.11 -8.41
N THR A 5 -22.85 6.18 -9.35
CA THR A 5 -22.45 4.80 -9.01
C THR A 5 -20.94 4.64 -8.80
N LEU A 6 -20.12 5.60 -9.25
CA LEU A 6 -18.67 5.51 -9.15
C LEU A 6 -18.13 5.42 -7.71
N PRO A 7 -18.61 6.23 -6.74
CA PRO A 7 -18.14 6.11 -5.36
C PRO A 7 -18.43 4.72 -4.75
N LEU A 8 -19.62 4.18 -5.01
CA LEU A 8 -20.03 2.87 -4.50
C LEU A 8 -19.16 1.76 -5.10
N LEU A 9 -18.95 1.78 -6.42
CA LEU A 9 -18.09 0.82 -7.11
C LEU A 9 -16.64 0.91 -6.62
N PHE A 10 -16.12 2.13 -6.45
CA PHE A 10 -14.76 2.35 -5.97
C PHE A 10 -14.57 1.82 -4.54
N LEU A 11 -15.51 2.11 -3.63
CA LEU A 11 -15.43 1.60 -2.27
C LEU A 11 -15.55 0.07 -2.22
N ASN A 12 -16.43 -0.53 -3.03
CA ASN A 12 -16.60 -1.98 -3.07
C ASN A 12 -15.33 -2.70 -3.56
N LEU A 13 -14.79 -2.29 -4.70
CA LEU A 13 -13.56 -2.88 -5.26
C LEU A 13 -12.33 -2.58 -4.39
N GLY A 14 -12.25 -1.38 -3.82
CA GLY A 14 -11.17 -1.03 -2.90
C GLY A 14 -11.21 -1.85 -1.61
N GLY A 15 -12.40 -2.16 -1.10
CA GLY A 15 -12.59 -3.08 0.03
C GLY A 15 -12.15 -4.51 -0.29
N GLU A 16 -12.51 -5.02 -1.46
CA GLU A 16 -12.06 -6.35 -1.94
C GLU A 16 -10.54 -6.40 -2.07
N MET A 17 -9.92 -5.35 -2.64
CA MET A 17 -8.46 -5.24 -2.73
C MET A 17 -7.80 -5.24 -1.35
N LEU A 18 -8.32 -4.46 -0.39
CA LEU A 18 -7.79 -4.42 0.98
C LEU A 18 -7.88 -5.79 1.65
N TYR A 19 -8.99 -6.50 1.48
CA TYR A 19 -9.17 -7.85 2.01
C TYR A 19 -8.16 -8.84 1.42
N ILE A 20 -7.98 -8.85 0.10
CA ILE A 20 -7.02 -9.74 -0.58
C ILE A 20 -5.59 -9.42 -0.15
N LEU A 21 -5.23 -8.13 -0.07
CA LEU A 21 -3.91 -7.70 0.39
C LEU A 21 -3.65 -8.13 1.84
N ASP A 22 -4.64 -7.98 2.71
CA ASP A 22 -4.57 -8.40 4.10
C ASP A 22 -4.29 -9.90 4.23
N GLN A 23 -5.02 -10.72 3.47
CA GLN A 23 -4.83 -12.17 3.44
C GLN A 23 -3.45 -12.56 2.90
N ARG A 24 -2.97 -11.90 1.84
CA ARG A 24 -1.65 -12.17 1.26
C ARG A 24 -0.52 -11.82 2.23
N LEU A 25 -0.61 -10.67 2.90
CA LEU A 25 0.36 -10.26 3.92
C LEU A 25 0.35 -11.22 5.12
N ARG A 26 -0.82 -11.73 5.52
CA ARG A 26 -0.92 -12.80 6.55
C ARG A 26 -0.27 -14.11 6.11
N ALA A 27 -0.49 -14.53 4.87
CA ALA A 27 0.06 -15.78 4.35
C ALA A 27 1.59 -15.73 4.19
N GLN A 28 2.17 -14.54 4.04
CA GLN A 28 3.62 -14.32 4.08
C GLN A 28 4.19 -14.31 5.50
N ASN A 29 3.35 -14.21 6.54
CA ASN A 29 3.72 -14.15 7.96
C ASN A 29 3.75 -15.54 8.63
N ILE A 30 4.12 -16.62 7.91
CA ILE A 30 4.24 -17.97 8.50
C ILE A 30 5.58 -18.07 9.27
N PRO A 31 5.58 -18.32 10.60
CA PRO A 31 6.81 -18.48 11.36
C PRO A 31 7.07 -19.95 11.74
N ALA A 32 8.34 -20.38 11.68
CA ALA A 32 8.94 -21.24 12.72
C ALA A 32 10.46 -21.37 12.51
N ASP A 33 11.19 -20.83 13.49
CA ASP A 33 12.52 -21.28 13.98
C ASP A 33 13.79 -20.53 13.55
N LYS A 34 13.74 -19.56 12.62
CA LYS A 34 14.89 -18.65 12.37
C LYS A 34 14.43 -17.24 11.97
N ALA A 35 13.90 -16.49 12.93
CA ALA A 35 13.48 -15.10 12.75
C ALA A 35 14.66 -14.22 12.31
N ARG A 36 14.82 -14.04 11.00
CA ARG A 36 15.68 -13.01 10.41
C ARG A 36 14.91 -11.70 10.39
N LYS A 37 15.64 -10.58 10.52
CA LYS A 37 15.12 -9.19 10.50
C LYS A 37 14.30 -8.79 9.25
N ASP A 38 14.15 -9.68 8.27
CA ASP A 38 13.42 -9.50 7.01
C ASP A 38 11.98 -10.06 7.06
N GLU A 39 11.50 -10.50 8.22
CA GLU A 39 10.12 -10.97 8.41
C GLU A 39 9.13 -9.80 8.52
N TRP A 40 8.05 -9.87 7.73
CA TRP A 40 6.94 -8.92 7.79
C TRP A 40 6.24 -8.99 9.14
N THR A 41 6.22 -7.90 9.89
CA THR A 41 5.54 -7.87 11.18
C THR A 41 4.07 -7.50 11.05
N GLU A 42 3.27 -7.85 12.06
CA GLU A 42 1.87 -7.38 12.17
C GLU A 42 1.79 -5.84 12.19
N VAL A 43 2.83 -5.15 12.66
CA VAL A 43 2.91 -3.68 12.63
C VAL A 43 3.06 -3.17 11.20
N ASP A 44 3.91 -3.82 10.40
CA ASP A 44 4.16 -3.45 9.01
C ASP A 44 2.93 -3.69 8.14
N ARG A 45 2.24 -4.81 8.35
CA ARG A 45 0.95 -5.08 7.71
C ARG A 45 -0.08 -4.00 8.03
N LYS A 46 -0.23 -3.60 9.31
CA LYS A 46 -1.14 -2.52 9.70
C LYS A 46 -0.77 -1.19 9.05
N ARG A 47 0.52 -0.87 8.92
CA ARG A 47 0.99 0.34 8.22
C ARG A 47 0.60 0.33 6.74
N VAL A 48 0.82 -0.77 6.02
CA VAL A 48 0.43 -0.88 4.60
C VAL A 48 -1.07 -0.63 4.43
N LEU A 49 -1.91 -1.29 5.23
CA LEU A 49 -3.36 -1.13 5.13
C LEU A 49 -3.80 0.31 5.47
N ASN A 50 -3.22 0.89 6.52
CA ASN A 50 -3.52 2.27 6.90
C ASN A 50 -3.10 3.28 5.84
N ASP A 51 -1.96 3.07 5.16
CA ASP A 51 -1.51 3.95 4.08
C ASP A 51 -2.45 3.89 2.85
N ILE A 52 -2.90 2.68 2.50
CA ILE A 52 -3.88 2.50 1.41
C ILE A 52 -5.20 3.19 1.78
N ILE A 53 -5.73 2.94 2.97
CA ILE A 53 -6.98 3.55 3.44
C ILE A 53 -6.85 5.07 3.48
N SER A 54 -5.76 5.60 4.04
CA SER A 54 -5.52 7.05 4.11
C SER A 54 -5.46 7.70 2.73
N THR A 55 -4.93 7.00 1.73
CA THR A 55 -4.86 7.49 0.35
C THR A 55 -6.23 7.40 -0.33
N MET A 56 -6.97 6.30 -0.14
CA MET A 56 -8.32 6.12 -0.68
C MET A 56 -9.32 7.15 -0.11
N PHE A 57 -9.17 7.51 1.16
CA PHE A 57 -10.01 8.50 1.85
C PHE A 57 -9.38 9.90 1.88
N ASN A 58 -8.41 10.17 1.01
CA ASN A 58 -7.88 11.52 0.87
C ASN A 58 -9.02 12.49 0.52
N ARG A 59 -9.15 13.57 1.29
CA ARG A 59 -10.26 14.52 1.16
C ARG A 59 -10.47 15.01 -0.28
N LYS A 60 -9.41 15.44 -0.97
CA LYS A 60 -9.50 15.93 -2.35
C LYS A 60 -9.97 14.83 -3.30
N PHE A 61 -9.45 13.61 -3.11
CA PHE A 61 -9.83 12.47 -3.94
C PHE A 61 -11.31 12.09 -3.74
N ILE A 62 -11.78 12.04 -2.50
CA ILE A 62 -13.20 11.77 -2.18
C ILE A 62 -14.10 12.87 -2.72
N GLU A 63 -13.73 14.15 -2.56
CA GLU A 63 -14.49 15.27 -3.12
C GLU A 63 -14.63 15.16 -4.65
N GLU A 64 -13.56 14.78 -5.38
CA GLU A 64 -13.63 14.51 -6.83
C GLU A 64 -14.44 13.26 -7.17
N LEU A 65 -14.30 12.18 -6.38
CA LEU A 65 -14.98 10.91 -6.63
C LEU A 65 -16.51 11.05 -6.55
N PHE A 66 -16.99 11.87 -5.60
CA PHE A 66 -18.42 12.10 -5.36
C PHE A 66 -19.08 13.08 -6.33
N LYS A 67 -18.31 13.75 -7.20
CA LYS A 67 -18.90 14.54 -8.28
C LYS A 67 -19.68 13.64 -9.23
N PRO A 68 -20.83 14.10 -9.77
CA PRO A 68 -21.53 13.37 -10.83
C PRO A 68 -20.60 13.18 -12.02
N GLN A 69 -20.24 11.93 -12.32
CA GLN A 69 -19.33 11.59 -13.41
C GLN A 69 -19.63 10.20 -13.94
N GLU A 70 -19.17 9.93 -15.16
CA GLU A 70 -19.27 8.60 -15.73
C GLU A 70 -18.37 7.61 -14.98
N LEU A 71 -18.71 6.32 -15.11
CA LEU A 71 -17.90 5.26 -14.56
C LEU A 71 -16.52 5.24 -15.20
N TYR A 72 -15.50 5.07 -14.38
CA TYR A 72 -14.16 4.81 -14.86
C TYR A 72 -14.13 3.51 -15.67
N SER A 73 -13.36 3.50 -16.75
CA SER A 73 -13.07 2.26 -17.47
C SER A 73 -12.36 1.26 -16.54
N LYS A 74 -12.53 -0.04 -16.81
CA LYS A 74 -11.84 -1.11 -16.09
C LYS A 74 -10.31 -0.90 -16.05
N LYS A 75 -9.72 -0.38 -17.14
CA LYS A 75 -8.29 -0.07 -17.25
C LYS A 75 -7.87 1.09 -16.34
N ALA A 76 -8.70 2.13 -16.24
CA ALA A 76 -8.44 3.27 -15.36
C ALA A 76 -8.51 2.83 -13.88
N LEU A 77 -9.56 2.12 -13.48
CA LEU A 77 -9.69 1.59 -12.11
C LEU A 77 -8.52 0.70 -11.72
N ARG A 78 -8.13 -0.23 -12.61
CA ARG A 78 -6.96 -1.09 -12.39
C ARG A 78 -5.69 -0.28 -12.14
N THR A 79 -5.42 0.74 -12.97
CA THR A 79 -4.25 1.62 -12.80
C THR A 79 -4.26 2.34 -11.44
N VAL A 80 -5.43 2.80 -10.97
CA VAL A 80 -5.55 3.46 -9.66
C VAL A 80 -5.20 2.49 -8.53
N TYR A 81 -5.78 1.29 -8.53
CA TYR A 81 -5.51 0.28 -7.50
C TYR A 81 -4.07 -0.24 -7.52
N ASP A 82 -3.51 -0.50 -8.71
CA ASP A 82 -2.12 -0.92 -8.85
C ASP A 82 -1.16 0.12 -8.25
N ARG A 83 -1.44 1.42 -8.48
CA ARG A 83 -0.66 2.52 -7.89
C ARG A 83 -0.83 2.64 -6.39
N LEU A 84 -2.05 2.48 -5.86
CA LEU A 84 -2.33 2.51 -4.41
C LEU A 84 -1.57 1.40 -3.67
N ALA A 85 -1.60 0.19 -4.22
CA ALA A 85 -0.89 -0.96 -3.67
C ALA A 85 0.63 -0.78 -3.75
N HIS A 86 1.17 -0.40 -4.92
CA HIS A 86 2.61 -0.16 -5.09
C HIS A 86 3.13 0.94 -4.16
N ALA A 87 2.43 2.08 -4.07
CA ALA A 87 2.87 3.20 -3.25
C ALA A 87 2.97 2.83 -1.76
N SER A 88 2.01 2.04 -1.25
CA SER A 88 1.97 1.66 0.15
C SER A 88 3.03 0.61 0.50
N ILE A 89 3.32 -0.33 -0.41
CA ILE A 89 4.43 -1.28 -0.26
C ILE A 89 5.78 -0.57 -0.37
N MET A 90 5.95 0.38 -1.29
CA MET A 90 7.19 1.14 -1.45
C MET A 90 7.46 2.11 -0.28
N ARG A 91 6.43 2.76 0.27
CA ARG A 91 6.54 3.55 1.52
C ARG A 91 6.99 2.68 2.67
N LEU A 92 6.42 1.47 2.77
CA LEU A 92 6.88 0.53 3.77
C LEU A 92 8.31 0.05 3.51
N ASN A 93 8.71 -0.19 2.25
CA ASN A 93 10.08 -0.57 1.91
C ASN A 93 11.09 0.52 2.30
N GLN A 94 10.77 1.81 2.13
CA GLN A 94 11.60 2.91 2.64
C GLN A 94 11.62 2.96 4.18
N ALA A 95 10.46 2.79 4.83
CA ALA A 95 10.37 2.75 6.30
C ALA A 95 11.06 1.51 6.92
N SER A 96 11.13 0.39 6.20
CA SER A 96 11.95 -0.78 6.56
C SER A 96 13.42 -0.55 6.22
N MET A 97 13.74 0.18 5.15
CA MET A 97 15.12 0.61 4.84
C MET A 97 15.70 1.50 5.94
N ASP A 98 14.93 2.43 6.52
CA ASP A 98 15.38 3.24 7.67
C ASP A 98 15.72 2.38 8.90
N LYS A 99 15.11 1.20 9.05
CA LYS A 99 15.45 0.22 10.09
C LYS A 99 16.72 -0.57 9.78
N ASN A 100 17.16 -0.57 8.52
CA ASN A 100 18.45 -1.11 8.05
C ASN A 100 19.56 -0.04 7.96
N ILE A 101 19.24 1.26 8.08
CA ILE A 101 20.22 2.35 8.25
C ILE A 101 20.55 2.57 9.75
N GLY A 102 20.45 1.50 10.53
CA GLY A 102 21.08 1.35 11.85
C GLY A 102 22.47 0.72 11.79
N THR A 103 23.02 0.49 10.60
CA THR A 103 24.46 0.25 10.40
C THR A 103 25.06 1.52 9.82
N PRO A 104 26.08 2.07 10.48
CA PRO A 104 26.51 3.44 10.25
C PRO A 104 26.98 3.62 8.81
N LEU A 105 26.61 4.75 8.22
CA LEU A 105 27.23 5.35 7.03
C LEU A 105 28.76 5.57 7.17
N SER A 106 29.42 4.99 8.18
CA SER A 106 30.87 5.01 8.40
C SER A 106 31.64 3.88 7.72
N LEU A 107 30.97 2.94 7.02
CA LEU A 107 31.66 1.88 6.25
C LEU A 107 31.80 2.18 4.75
N TYR A 108 31.26 3.30 4.25
CA TYR A 108 31.61 3.84 2.93
C TYR A 108 32.75 4.88 2.99
N GLY A 109 33.55 4.86 4.05
CA GLY A 109 34.92 5.36 4.03
C GLY A 109 35.88 4.19 3.86
N GLY A 110 36.15 3.76 2.62
CA GLY A 110 37.03 2.61 2.43
C GLY A 110 37.08 1.96 1.05
N TYR A 111 36.98 2.70 -0.04
CA TYR A 111 37.69 2.33 -1.27
C TYR A 111 38.38 3.57 -1.83
N THR A 112 39.70 3.52 -1.69
CA THR A 112 40.71 4.48 -2.12
C THR A 112 40.86 4.54 -3.64
N GLN A 113 41.37 5.69 -4.08
CA GLN A 113 41.98 6.04 -5.37
C GLN A 113 41.04 6.53 -6.47
#